data_AF-A0A955HU68-F1
#
_entry.id   AF-A0A955HU68-F1
#
_cell.length_a   1.000
_cell.length_b   1.000
_cell.length_c   1.000
_cell.angle_alpha   90.00
_cell.angle_beta   90.00
_cell.angle_gamma   90.00
#
_symmetry.space_group_name_H-M   'P 1'
#
loop_
_entity.id
_entity.type
_entity.pdbx_description
1 polymer ?
#
loop_
_entity_poly.entity_id
_entity_poly.type
_entity_poly.pdbx_seq_one_letter_code
_entity_poly.pdbx_strand_id
1 'polypeptide(L)'
;MAKTKKTTPKTLDAAFSEVNDELLRMFLQKHHDYGKGNILANKELGIAMRVSEKIERLKHLLMTGNEPTNELIEETWVDIAVYGVIAVLYRRGLFQSLDVDDKVLNGK
;
A
#
# COMPACT_ATOMS: atom_id res chain seq x y z
N MET A 1 15.10 -19.21 -7.17
CA MET A 1 14.88 -17.80 -7.51
C MET A 1 15.99 -16.97 -6.87
N ALA A 2 16.74 -16.20 -7.65
CA ALA A 2 17.90 -15.47 -7.15
C ALA A 2 17.46 -14.39 -6.15
N LYS A 3 17.99 -14.46 -4.92
CA LYS A 3 17.89 -13.36 -3.95
C LYS A 3 18.66 -12.18 -4.53
N THR A 4 17.96 -11.21 -5.12
CA THR A 4 18.55 -9.96 -5.58
C THR A 4 19.24 -9.29 -4.39
N LYS A 5 20.55 -9.04 -4.50
CA LYS A 5 21.29 -8.25 -3.51
C LYS A 5 20.63 -6.87 -3.43
N LYS A 6 19.92 -6.57 -2.34
CA LYS A 6 19.48 -5.20 -2.03
C LYS A 6 20.73 -4.33 -1.92
N THR A 7 21.02 -3.57 -2.97
CA THR A 7 22.02 -2.51 -2.92
C THR A 7 21.40 -1.34 -2.17
N THR A 8 22.05 -0.84 -1.13
CA THR A 8 21.59 0.37 -0.44
C THR A 8 21.52 1.53 -1.44
N PRO A 9 20.37 2.21 -1.58
CA PRO A 9 20.24 3.34 -2.49
C PRO A 9 21.23 4.44 -2.12
N LYS A 10 21.86 5.05 -3.13
CA LYS A 10 22.90 6.09 -2.95
C LYS A 10 22.34 7.50 -2.95
N THR A 11 21.11 7.69 -3.41
CA THR A 11 20.44 8.99 -3.52
C THR A 11 19.00 8.88 -3.02
N LEU A 12 18.41 10.01 -2.61
CA LEU A 12 17.08 10.03 -2.02
C LEU A 12 15.98 9.64 -3.03
N ASP A 13 16.11 10.06 -4.29
CA ASP A 13 15.21 9.68 -5.38
C ASP A 13 15.28 8.18 -5.69
N ALA A 14 16.46 7.57 -5.61
CA ALA A 14 16.60 6.11 -5.71
C ALA A 14 15.87 5.39 -4.57
N ALA A 15 16.07 5.85 -3.32
CA ALA A 15 15.36 5.28 -2.16
C ALA A 15 13.84 5.45 -2.26
N PHE A 16 13.37 6.63 -2.71
CA PHE A 16 11.95 6.89 -2.92
C PHE A 16 11.35 6.00 -4.02
N SER A 17 12.10 5.77 -5.10
CA SER A 17 11.71 4.85 -6.17
C SER A 17 11.58 3.41 -5.64
N GLU A 18 12.53 2.94 -4.83
CA GLU A 18 12.47 1.60 -4.23
C GLU A 18 11.23 1.42 -3.34
N VAL A 19 10.86 2.46 -2.57
CA VAL A 19 9.64 2.46 -1.76
C VAL A 19 8.39 2.45 -2.65
N ASN A 20 8.35 3.22 -3.75
CA ASN A 20 7.21 3.18 -4.67
C ASN A 20 7.01 1.80 -5.30
N ASP A 21 8.10 1.08 -5.62
CA ASP A 21 8.03 -0.30 -6.10
C ASP A 21 7.45 -1.22 -5.03
N GLU A 22 7.77 -0.98 -3.75
CA GLU A 22 7.16 -1.69 -2.63
C GLU A 22 5.67 -1.38 -2.47
N LEU A 23 5.26 -0.11 -2.60
CA LEU A 23 3.84 0.27 -2.59
C LEU A 23 3.06 -0.48 -3.69
N LEU A 24 3.63 -0.56 -4.89
CA LEU A 24 3.02 -1.29 -6.00
C LEU A 24 2.91 -2.78 -5.69
N ARG A 25 3.98 -3.42 -5.18
CA ARG A 25 3.94 -4.84 -4.77
C ARG A 25 2.88 -5.10 -3.69
N MET A 26 2.79 -4.23 -2.69
CA MET A 26 1.80 -4.32 -1.62
C MET A 26 0.37 -4.17 -2.16
N PHE A 27 0.15 -3.21 -3.06
CA PHE A 27 -1.12 -3.04 -3.75
C PHE A 27 -1.50 -4.32 -4.53
N LEU A 28 -0.60 -4.86 -5.32
CA LEU A 28 -0.83 -6.06 -6.13
C LEU A 28 -1.17 -7.28 -5.26
N GLN A 29 -0.45 -7.48 -4.15
CA GLN A 29 -0.73 -8.56 -3.20
C GLN A 29 -2.14 -8.43 -2.62
N LYS A 30 -2.51 -7.25 -2.10
CA LYS A 30 -3.86 -7.03 -1.56
C LYS A 30 -4.93 -7.14 -2.64
N HIS A 31 -4.64 -6.69 -3.86
CA HIS A 31 -5.57 -6.79 -4.98
C HIS A 31 -5.81 -8.25 -5.37
N HIS A 32 -4.77 -9.08 -5.37
CA HIS A 32 -4.91 -10.52 -5.58
C HIS A 32 -5.79 -11.17 -4.51
N ASP A 33 -5.60 -10.81 -3.25
CA ASP A 33 -6.30 -11.45 -2.13
C ASP A 33 -7.76 -11.00 -1.96
N TYR A 34 -8.06 -9.72 -2.26
CA TYR A 34 -9.37 -9.11 -1.96
C TYR A 34 -10.10 -8.53 -3.17
N GLY A 35 -9.42 -8.35 -4.31
CA GLY A 35 -9.92 -7.61 -5.47
C GLY A 35 -10.24 -6.14 -5.18
N LYS A 36 -10.89 -5.47 -6.13
CA LYS A 36 -11.30 -4.04 -6.00
C LYS A 36 -12.71 -3.82 -5.42
N GLY A 37 -13.49 -4.89 -5.22
CA GLY A 37 -14.93 -4.81 -4.89
C GLY A 37 -15.23 -3.97 -3.65
N ASN A 38 -14.52 -4.21 -2.55
CA ASN A 38 -14.73 -3.48 -1.29
C ASN A 38 -14.47 -1.97 -1.41
N ILE A 39 -13.44 -1.58 -2.19
CA ILE A 39 -13.12 -0.18 -2.42
C ILE A 39 -14.20 0.47 -3.29
N LEU A 40 -14.67 -0.21 -4.33
CA LEU A 40 -15.73 0.31 -5.20
C LEU A 40 -17.08 0.45 -4.47
N ALA A 41 -17.41 -0.48 -3.59
CA ALA A 41 -18.65 -0.44 -2.80
C ALA A 41 -18.65 0.73 -1.80
N ASN A 42 -17.54 0.94 -1.09
CA ASN A 42 -17.44 1.97 -0.05
C ASN A 42 -16.94 3.33 -0.58
N LYS A 43 -16.50 3.38 -1.84
CA LYS A 43 -16.08 4.59 -2.55
C LYS A 43 -14.93 5.30 -1.81
N GLU A 44 -14.74 6.58 -2.13
CA GLU A 44 -13.71 7.45 -1.53
C GLU A 44 -13.81 7.51 0.01
N LEU A 45 -15.02 7.53 0.57
CA LEU A 45 -15.23 7.51 2.03
C LEU A 45 -14.64 6.25 2.68
N GLY A 46 -14.82 5.09 2.04
CA GLY A 46 -14.23 3.83 2.49
C GLY A 46 -12.71 3.81 2.50
N ILE A 47 -12.07 4.57 1.60
CA ILE A 47 -10.62 4.73 1.56
C ILE A 47 -10.19 5.62 2.73
N ALA A 48 -10.87 6.76 2.93
CA ALA A 48 -10.57 7.69 4.02
C ALA A 48 -10.70 7.05 5.41
N MET A 49 -11.74 6.24 5.64
CA MET A 49 -11.92 5.52 6.91
C MET A 49 -10.78 4.54 7.19
N ARG A 50 -10.33 3.78 6.18
CA ARG A 50 -9.19 2.84 6.32
C ARG A 50 -7.90 3.58 6.65
N VAL A 51 -7.64 4.73 6.02
CA VAL A 51 -6.49 5.58 6.36
C VAL A 51 -6.60 6.07 7.81
N SER A 52 -7.79 6.50 8.23
CA SER A 52 -8.03 6.97 9.60
C SER A 52 -7.75 5.88 10.64
N GLU A 53 -8.24 4.66 10.44
CA GLU A 53 -7.99 3.52 11.34
C GLU A 53 -6.49 3.23 11.50
N LYS A 54 -5.74 3.28 10.39
CA LYS A 54 -4.28 3.10 10.40
C LYS A 54 -3.55 4.23 11.12
N ILE A 55 -4.00 5.47 10.94
CA ILE A 55 -3.45 6.63 11.66
C ILE A 55 -3.69 6.52 13.17
N GLU A 56 -4.89 6.11 13.60
CA GLU A 56 -5.18 5.94 15.03
C GLU A 56 -4.33 4.84 15.65
N ARG A 57 -4.15 3.71 14.94
CA ARG A 57 -3.20 2.66 15.35
C ARG A 57 -1.77 3.22 15.48
N LEU A 58 -1.32 3.97 14.48
CA LEU A 58 0.02 4.54 14.46
C LEU A 58 0.23 5.50 15.64
N LYS A 59 -0.73 6.39 15.91
CA LYS A 59 -0.71 7.30 17.08
C LYS A 59 -0.55 6.51 18.37
N HIS A 60 -1.34 5.45 18.55
CA HIS A 60 -1.26 4.62 19.75
C HIS A 60 0.13 4.00 19.95
N LEU A 61 0.74 3.44 18.91
CA LEU A 61 2.08 2.86 18.98
C LEU A 61 3.15 3.92 19.30
N LEU A 62 3.10 5.07 18.63
CA LEU A 62 4.05 6.17 18.86
C LEU A 62 3.94 6.77 20.27
N MET A 63 2.73 6.87 20.81
CA MET A 63 2.51 7.42 22.15
C MET A 63 2.90 6.46 23.27
N THR A 64 2.73 5.15 23.06
CA THR A 64 3.01 4.13 24.08
C THR A 64 4.46 3.67 24.07
N GLY A 65 5.17 3.80 22.94
CA GLY A 65 6.51 3.26 22.77
C GLY A 65 6.55 1.73 22.77
N ASN A 66 5.39 1.07 22.70
CA ASN A 66 5.30 -0.38 22.68
C ASN A 66 5.87 -0.93 21.39
N GLU A 67 6.60 -2.04 21.48
CA GLU A 67 6.97 -2.80 20.28
C GLU A 67 5.71 -3.40 19.65
N PRO A 68 5.46 -3.16 18.35
CA PRO A 68 4.30 -3.69 17.69
C PRO A 68 4.35 -5.23 17.64
N THR A 69 3.28 -5.88 18.09
CA THR A 69 3.16 -7.35 18.10
C THR A 69 2.79 -7.97 16.75
N ASN A 70 2.06 -7.24 15.90
CA ASN A 70 1.48 -7.79 14.67
C ASN A 70 1.91 -7.10 13.36
N GLU A 71 2.12 -5.78 13.35
CA GLU A 71 2.40 -5.00 12.13
C GLU A 71 3.36 -3.85 12.51
N LEU A 72 4.50 -3.77 11.83
CA LEU A 72 5.52 -2.76 12.11
C LEU A 72 5.00 -1.34 11.82
N ILE A 73 5.60 -0.32 12.45
CA ILE A 73 5.26 1.08 12.20
C ILE A 73 5.47 1.45 10.72
N GLU A 74 6.57 0.96 10.12
CA GLU A 74 6.89 1.16 8.71
C GLU A 74 5.83 0.56 7.78
N GLU A 75 5.37 -0.65 8.06
CA GLU A 75 4.31 -1.33 7.29
C GLU A 75 2.99 -0.52 7.31
N THR A 76 2.67 0.11 8.45
CA THR A 76 1.50 0.99 8.54
C THR A 76 1.64 2.24 7.67
N TRP A 77 2.84 2.83 7.56
CA TRP A 77 3.07 3.94 6.63
C TRP A 77 2.94 3.50 5.16
N VAL A 78 3.46 2.32 4.82
CA VAL A 78 3.31 1.72 3.49
C VAL A 78 1.83 1.51 3.16
N ASP A 79 1.03 0.96 4.08
CA ASP A 79 -0.41 0.78 3.92
C ASP A 79 -1.13 2.12 3.67
N ILE A 80 -0.81 3.15 4.45
CA ILE A 80 -1.37 4.50 4.29
C ILE A 80 -1.01 5.06 2.90
N ALA A 81 0.24 4.92 2.48
CA ALA A 81 0.70 5.40 1.18
C ALA A 81 -0.02 4.68 0.02
N VAL A 82 -0.20 3.36 0.11
CA VAL A 82 -0.98 2.57 -0.86
C VAL A 82 -2.42 3.09 -0.96
N TYR A 83 -3.10 3.33 0.17
CA TYR A 83 -4.44 3.90 0.14
C TYR A 83 -4.47 5.32 -0.42
N GLY A 84 -3.43 6.13 -0.19
CA GLY A 84 -3.27 7.44 -0.82
C GLY A 84 -3.21 7.34 -2.34
N VAL A 85 -2.43 6.41 -2.89
CA VAL A 85 -2.36 6.15 -4.34
C VAL A 85 -3.72 5.67 -4.87
N ILE A 86 -4.39 4.74 -4.17
CA ILE A 86 -5.73 4.28 -4.53
C ILE A 86 -6.73 5.44 -4.56
N ALA A 87 -6.69 6.36 -3.59
CA ALA A 87 -7.55 7.55 -3.57
C ALA A 87 -7.31 8.44 -4.79
N VAL A 88 -6.04 8.69 -5.15
CA VAL A 88 -5.69 9.46 -6.34
C VAL A 88 -6.22 8.78 -7.62
N LEU A 89 -6.06 7.46 -7.76
CA LEU A 89 -6.57 6.71 -8.89
C LEU A 89 -8.11 6.72 -8.95
N TYR A 90 -8.77 6.62 -7.80
CA TYR A 90 -10.22 6.68 -7.67
C TYR A 90 -10.76 8.04 -8.12
N ARG A 91 -10.13 9.15 -7.69
CA ARG A 91 -10.46 10.52 -8.10
C ARG A 91 -10.27 10.75 -9.60
N ARG A 92 -9.33 10.04 -10.21
CA ARG A 92 -9.07 10.08 -11.66
C ARG A 92 -9.99 9.15 -12.46
N GLY A 93 -10.86 8.36 -11.81
CA GLY A 93 -11.72 7.38 -12.46
C GLY A 93 -10.99 6.12 -12.95
N LEU A 94 -9.69 6.00 -12.69
CA LEU A 94 -8.83 4.93 -13.20
C LEU A 94 -8.98 3.65 -12.38
N PHE A 95 -9.19 3.77 -11.07
CA PHE A 95 -9.36 2.58 -10.21
C PHE A 95 -10.63 1.80 -10.57
N GLN A 96 -11.64 2.51 -11.09
CA GLN A 96 -12.92 1.96 -11.48
C GLN A 96 -12.86 1.31 -12.86
N SER A 97 -12.19 1.97 -13.82
CA SER A 97 -12.20 1.59 -15.24
C SER A 97 -11.13 0.57 -15.63
N LEU A 98 -10.05 0.46 -14.85
CA LEU A 98 -8.93 -0.44 -15.14
C LEU A 98 -8.96 -1.70 -14.26
N ASP A 99 -8.36 -2.75 -14.79
CA ASP A 99 -8.04 -3.98 -14.08
C ASP A 99 -6.51 -4.15 -14.03
N VAL A 100 -6.04 -4.91 -13.04
CA VAL A 100 -4.63 -5.31 -13.00
C VAL A 100 -4.39 -6.34 -14.09
N ASP A 101 -3.26 -6.24 -14.79
CA ASP A 101 -2.88 -7.21 -15.81
C ASP A 101 -2.79 -8.63 -15.21
N ASP A 102 -3.52 -9.58 -15.78
CA ASP A 102 -3.54 -10.98 -15.38
C ASP A 102 -2.14 -11.61 -15.33
N LYS A 103 -1.22 -11.17 -16.20
CA LYS A 103 0.17 -11.66 -16.19
C LYS A 103 0.91 -11.25 -14.92
N VAL A 104 0.67 -10.03 -14.47
CA VAL A 104 1.24 -9.48 -13.23
C VAL A 104 0.69 -10.22 -12.02
N LEU A 105 -0.62 -10.53 -12.01
CA LEU A 105 -1.24 -11.28 -10.91
C LEU A 105 -0.80 -12.74 -10.84
N ASN A 106 -0.60 -13.39 -11.98
CA ASN A 106 -0.28 -14.83 -12.06
C ASN A 106 1.22 -15.12 -12.14
N GLY A 107 2.08 -14.10 -12.00
CA GLY A 107 3.54 -14.25 -12.02
C GLY A 107 4.10 -14.83 -13.31
N LYS A 108 3.47 -14.53 -14.46
CA LYS A 108 3.87 -15.02 -15.79
C LYS A 108 4.42 -13.92 -16.69
#